data_AF-A0A2V6SPV7-F1
#
_entry.id   AF-A0A2V6SPV7-F1
#
_cell.length_a   1.000
_cell.length_b   1.000
_cell.length_c   1.000
_cell.angle_alpha   90.00
_cell.angle_beta   90.00
_cell.angle_gamma   90.00
#
_symmetry.space_group_name_H-M   'P 1'
#
loop_
_entity.id
_entity.type
_entity.pdbx_description
1 polymer ?
#
loop_
_entity_poly.entity_id
_entity_poly.type
_entity_poly.pdbx_seq_one_letter_code
_entity_poly.pdbx_strand_id
1 'polypeptide(L)'
;MVRSEATTARAVTRVIPATKGDRITMTESEDHTSTGVPERATPERDPGAEPAAPARVLSIHAHPDDQEFTVGGTLAKWARAGSEVVSVCITSGQAGSNRHTPPDMTRQDLAPIRETEQRAACRVLGIKDVVFLGYEDGALEPSIALRRDLTRVIRRYRPDAVVCGDPTVRYYGRNYLNHPDHRVAADVTLDAVFPSAETRLIFPELVDEGLLPHHVGAVFIHGADRPDTWVDIAETL
;
A
#
# COMPACT_ATOMS: atom_id res chain seq x y z
N MET A 1 -19.15 31.48 8.45
CA MET A 1 -17.70 31.24 8.57
C MET A 1 -17.53 30.01 9.46
N VAL A 2 -17.62 28.83 8.87
CA VAL A 2 -17.54 27.55 9.60
C VAL A 2 -16.06 27.26 9.81
N ARG A 3 -15.65 27.13 11.07
CA ARG A 3 -14.29 26.72 11.43
C ARG A 3 -14.10 25.30 10.91
N SER A 4 -13.11 25.12 10.03
CA SER A 4 -12.61 23.80 9.67
C SER A 4 -11.96 23.23 10.92
N GLU A 5 -12.62 22.27 11.55
CA GLU A 5 -11.93 21.32 12.43
C GLU A 5 -10.93 20.59 11.53
N ALA A 6 -9.65 20.65 11.88
CA ALA A 6 -8.66 19.77 11.30
C ALA A 6 -9.02 18.36 11.77
N THR A 7 -9.80 17.63 10.96
CA THR A 7 -10.17 16.26 11.29
C THR A 7 -8.88 15.45 11.42
N THR A 8 -8.62 14.94 12.62
CA THR A 8 -7.49 14.06 12.97
C THR A 8 -7.55 12.70 12.29
N ALA A 9 -8.40 12.52 11.27
CA ALA A 9 -8.60 11.27 10.59
C ALA A 9 -7.81 11.21 9.28
N ARG A 10 -7.16 10.08 9.02
CA ARG A 10 -6.50 9.80 7.74
C ARG A 10 -7.45 9.09 6.80
N ALA A 11 -7.62 9.68 5.62
CA ALA A 11 -8.49 9.18 4.58
C ALA A 11 -7.75 8.15 3.71
N VAL A 12 -8.39 7.01 3.47
CA VAL A 12 -7.93 5.94 2.59
C VAL A 12 -9.12 5.39 1.79
N THR A 13 -8.86 4.75 0.66
CA THR A 13 -9.85 3.95 -0.06
C THR A 13 -9.65 2.48 0.28
N ARG A 14 -10.69 1.80 0.77
CA ARG A 14 -10.58 0.38 1.14
C ARG A 14 -11.11 -0.52 0.04
N VAL A 15 -10.22 -1.25 -0.62
CA VAL A 15 -10.55 -2.22 -1.66
C VAL A 15 -10.51 -3.64 -1.09
N ILE A 16 -11.44 -4.49 -1.50
CA ILE A 16 -11.38 -5.95 -1.28
C ILE A 16 -10.83 -6.56 -2.57
N PRO A 17 -9.64 -7.19 -2.56
CA PRO A 17 -9.12 -7.88 -3.74
C PRO A 17 -10.09 -8.97 -4.21
N ALA A 18 -10.14 -9.21 -5.52
CA ALA A 18 -10.85 -10.37 -6.05
C ALA A 18 -10.21 -11.67 -5.54
N THR A 19 -11.02 -12.71 -5.31
CA THR A 19 -10.52 -14.06 -4.97
C THR A 19 -10.60 -14.97 -6.18
N LYS A 20 -9.58 -15.79 -6.43
CA LYS A 20 -9.68 -16.90 -7.39
C LYS A 20 -10.55 -18.02 -6.82
N GLY A 21 -11.86 -17.93 -7.01
CA GLY A 21 -12.84 -18.90 -6.50
C GLY A 21 -14.26 -18.38 -6.38
N ASP A 22 -14.46 -17.05 -6.52
CA ASP A 22 -15.79 -16.46 -6.63
C ASP A 22 -16.51 -17.01 -7.87
N ARG A 23 -17.35 -18.02 -7.68
CA ARG A 23 -18.35 -18.41 -8.67
C ARG A 23 -19.21 -17.17 -8.92
N ILE A 24 -19.17 -16.64 -10.14
CA ILE A 24 -20.30 -15.88 -10.66
C ILE A 24 -21.47 -16.88 -10.65
N THR A 25 -22.34 -16.80 -9.65
CA THR A 25 -23.61 -17.52 -9.68
C THR A 25 -24.44 -16.87 -10.77
N MET A 26 -24.36 -17.43 -11.98
CA MET A 26 -25.31 -17.16 -13.05
C MET A 26 -26.66 -17.70 -12.57
N THR A 27 -27.52 -16.85 -12.01
CA THR A 27 -28.94 -17.18 -11.93
C THR A 27 -29.47 -17.07 -13.35
N GLU A 28 -29.72 -18.20 -13.99
CA GLU A 28 -30.50 -18.24 -15.23
C GLU A 28 -31.88 -17.64 -14.94
N SER A 29 -32.09 -16.41 -15.39
CA SER A 29 -33.41 -15.85 -15.57
C SER A 29 -33.62 -15.71 -17.07
N GLU A 30 -34.50 -16.55 -17.60
CA GLU A 30 -35.01 -16.41 -18.95
C GLU A 30 -35.91 -15.17 -18.99
N ASP A 31 -35.32 -13.99 -19.19
CA ASP A 31 -36.05 -12.89 -19.83
C ASP A 31 -35.10 -11.98 -20.61
N HIS A 32 -35.34 -11.95 -21.92
CA HIS A 32 -34.53 -11.27 -22.90
C HIS A 32 -35.00 -9.81 -22.96
N THR A 33 -34.56 -8.95 -22.04
CA THR A 33 -34.46 -7.47 -22.20
C THR A 33 -34.02 -6.77 -20.91
N SER A 34 -32.73 -6.75 -20.60
CA SER A 34 -32.10 -5.63 -19.89
C SER A 34 -30.58 -5.80 -19.86
N THR A 35 -29.84 -4.90 -20.49
CA THR A 35 -28.38 -4.81 -20.37
C THR A 35 -28.01 -4.24 -19.01
N GLY A 36 -27.93 -5.10 -17.99
CA GLY A 36 -27.41 -4.76 -16.67
C GLY A 36 -26.40 -5.82 -16.24
N VAL A 37 -25.16 -5.42 -16.00
CA VAL A 37 -24.20 -6.26 -15.26
C VAL A 37 -24.81 -6.48 -13.87
N PRO A 38 -24.98 -7.73 -13.40
CA PRO A 38 -25.54 -7.97 -12.07
C PRO A 38 -24.58 -7.41 -11.01
N GLU A 39 -25.09 -6.48 -10.21
CA GLU A 39 -24.36 -5.86 -9.11
C GLU A 39 -24.21 -6.89 -7.97
N ARG A 40 -22.96 -7.14 -7.59
CA ARG A 40 -22.61 -8.05 -6.50
C ARG A 40 -23.04 -7.40 -5.19
N ALA A 41 -23.93 -8.05 -4.42
CA ALA A 41 -24.24 -7.62 -3.07
C ALA A 41 -23.00 -7.84 -2.18
N THR A 42 -22.17 -6.83 -2.04
CA THR A 42 -21.24 -6.69 -0.93
C THR A 42 -22.07 -6.45 0.34
N PRO A 43 -21.68 -6.99 1.51
CA PRO A 43 -22.34 -6.62 2.76
C PRO A 43 -22.33 -5.10 2.87
N GLU A 44 -23.51 -4.52 3.08
CA GLU A 44 -23.70 -3.08 3.31
C GLU A 44 -22.76 -2.66 4.44
N ARG A 45 -21.68 -1.97 4.07
CA ARG A 45 -20.75 -1.40 5.04
C ARG A 45 -21.32 -0.06 5.45
N ASP A 46 -21.35 0.19 6.75
CA ASP A 46 -21.52 1.54 7.26
C ASP A 46 -20.29 2.36 6.81
N PRO A 47 -20.45 3.31 5.86
CA PRO A 47 -19.33 4.12 5.37
C PRO A 47 -18.77 5.04 6.45
N GLY A 48 -19.45 5.18 7.61
CA GLY A 48 -18.99 5.96 8.75
C GLY A 48 -18.18 5.16 9.79
N ALA A 49 -18.17 3.83 9.74
CA ALA A 49 -17.50 3.02 10.76
C ALA A 49 -15.99 2.88 10.46
N GLU A 50 -15.16 3.27 11.43
CA GLU A 50 -13.71 3.10 11.33
C GLU A 50 -13.35 1.61 11.16
N PRO A 51 -12.45 1.25 10.22
CA PRO A 51 -12.06 -0.15 10.03
C PRO A 51 -11.30 -0.69 11.23
N ALA A 52 -11.63 -1.92 11.64
CA ALA A 52 -10.84 -2.65 12.63
C ALA A 52 -9.38 -2.83 12.17
N ALA A 53 -8.45 -2.79 13.13
CA ALA A 53 -7.03 -3.01 12.88
C ALA A 53 -6.78 -4.43 12.33
N PRO A 54 -6.13 -4.58 11.16
CA PRO A 54 -5.76 -5.91 10.64
C PRO A 54 -4.69 -6.56 11.53
N ALA A 55 -4.69 -7.88 11.68
CA ALA A 55 -3.68 -8.54 12.51
C ALA A 55 -2.27 -8.42 11.92
N ARG A 56 -2.11 -8.50 10.59
CA ARG A 56 -0.83 -8.33 9.89
C ARG A 56 -0.97 -7.35 8.74
N VAL A 57 -0.09 -6.35 8.70
CA VAL A 57 -0.13 -5.25 7.74
C VAL A 57 1.20 -5.14 7.02
N LEU A 58 1.15 -5.01 5.69
CA LEU A 58 2.31 -4.67 4.88
C LEU A 58 2.09 -3.29 4.26
N SER A 59 2.88 -2.30 4.66
CA SER A 59 2.87 -0.97 4.04
C SER A 59 3.95 -0.90 2.97
N ILE A 60 3.56 -0.73 1.71
CA ILE A 60 4.47 -0.71 0.57
C ILE A 60 4.49 0.69 -0.05
N HIS A 61 5.69 1.25 -0.21
CA HIS A 61 5.89 2.59 -0.75
C HIS A 61 7.22 2.71 -1.51
N ALA A 62 7.38 3.80 -2.27
CA ALA A 62 8.52 3.95 -3.17
C ALA A 62 9.80 4.30 -2.38
N HIS A 63 9.71 5.26 -1.47
CA HIS A 63 10.87 5.84 -0.79
C HIS A 63 10.68 5.82 0.73
N PRO A 64 11.78 5.78 1.51
CA PRO A 64 11.73 6.22 2.91
C PRO A 64 10.94 7.52 3.05
N ASP A 65 10.23 7.73 4.15
CA ASP A 65 9.33 8.87 4.47
C ASP A 65 7.91 8.86 3.88
N ASP A 66 7.66 8.12 2.80
CA ASP A 66 6.35 8.13 2.11
C ASP A 66 5.19 7.75 3.08
N GLN A 67 5.39 6.70 3.87
CA GLN A 67 4.37 6.23 4.81
C GLN A 67 4.19 7.19 5.98
N GLU A 68 5.26 7.84 6.46
CA GLU A 68 5.20 8.79 7.57
C GLU A 68 4.35 10.01 7.21
N PHE A 69 4.46 10.50 5.96
CA PHE A 69 3.66 11.62 5.47
C PHE A 69 2.17 11.28 5.29
N THR A 70 1.89 10.04 4.90
CA THR A 70 0.56 9.65 4.40
C THR A 70 -0.27 8.91 5.45
N VAL A 71 0.29 7.86 6.04
CA VAL A 71 -0.42 6.87 6.86
C VAL A 71 0.26 6.56 8.19
N GLY A 72 1.32 7.28 8.58
CA GLY A 72 2.12 6.98 9.77
C GLY A 72 1.28 6.89 11.06
N GLY A 73 0.33 7.81 11.24
CA GLY A 73 -0.60 7.77 12.38
C GLY A 73 -1.51 6.55 12.39
N THR A 74 -1.95 6.08 11.22
CA THR A 74 -2.77 4.86 11.05
C THR A 74 -1.94 3.63 11.40
N LEU A 75 -0.72 3.53 10.86
CA LEU A 75 0.19 2.42 11.14
C LEU A 75 0.55 2.35 12.62
N ALA A 76 0.81 3.49 13.27
CA ALA A 76 1.09 3.54 14.70
C ALA A 76 -0.14 3.18 15.56
N LYS A 77 -1.35 3.55 15.14
CA LYS A 77 -2.60 3.14 15.80
C LYS A 77 -2.76 1.62 15.74
N TRP A 78 -2.58 1.04 14.56
CA TRP A 78 -2.68 -0.40 14.36
C TRP A 78 -1.59 -1.16 15.13
N ALA A 79 -0.34 -0.69 15.10
CA ALA A 79 0.73 -1.28 15.91
C ALA A 79 0.41 -1.27 17.42
N ARG A 80 -0.11 -0.15 17.96
CA ARG A 80 -0.58 -0.07 19.36
C ARG A 80 -1.74 -0.99 19.66
N ALA A 81 -2.61 -1.25 18.67
CA ALA A 81 -3.71 -2.20 18.78
C ALA A 81 -3.27 -3.67 18.63
N GLY A 82 -1.97 -3.94 18.43
CA GLY A 82 -1.40 -5.29 18.36
C GLY A 82 -1.18 -5.82 16.94
N SER A 83 -1.35 -5.00 15.90
CA SER A 83 -1.03 -5.40 14.53
C SER A 83 0.47 -5.62 14.34
N GLU A 84 0.84 -6.71 13.66
CA GLU A 84 2.18 -6.89 13.13
C GLU A 84 2.34 -6.08 11.84
N VAL A 85 2.92 -4.88 11.95
CA VAL A 85 3.15 -4.00 10.81
C VAL A 85 4.57 -4.19 10.28
N VAL A 86 4.69 -4.38 8.97
CA VAL A 86 5.97 -4.41 8.24
C VAL A 86 5.94 -3.34 7.16
N SER A 87 7.01 -2.56 7.10
CA SER A 87 7.23 -1.53 6.08
C SER A 87 8.07 -2.11 4.93
N VAL A 88 7.77 -1.72 3.70
CA VAL A 88 8.50 -2.10 2.49
C VAL A 88 8.81 -0.85 1.69
N CYS A 89 10.09 -0.48 1.65
CA CYS A 89 10.60 0.55 0.77
C CYS A 89 11.11 -0.13 -0.51
N ILE A 90 10.57 0.26 -1.66
CA ILE A 90 11.03 -0.28 -2.94
C ILE A 90 12.45 0.23 -3.26
N THR A 91 12.73 1.49 -2.95
CA THR A 91 14.06 2.13 -3.09
C THR A 91 14.66 2.45 -1.72
N SER A 92 15.91 2.90 -1.69
CA SER A 92 16.55 3.46 -0.50
C SER A 92 16.50 4.99 -0.47
N GLY A 93 15.77 5.64 -1.39
CA GLY A 93 15.61 7.09 -1.41
C GLY A 93 16.88 7.87 -1.77
N GLN A 94 17.81 7.23 -2.46
CA GLN A 94 19.17 7.70 -2.72
C GLN A 94 19.27 8.93 -3.63
N ALA A 95 18.18 9.38 -4.27
CA ALA A 95 18.12 10.59 -5.09
C ALA A 95 17.53 11.80 -4.34
N GLY A 96 17.00 11.58 -3.12
CA GLY A 96 16.32 12.58 -2.29
C GLY A 96 17.22 13.74 -1.84
N SER A 97 17.47 14.69 -2.74
CA SER A 97 18.35 15.84 -2.51
C SER A 97 17.60 17.16 -2.65
N ASN A 98 18.05 18.18 -1.91
CA ASN A 98 17.50 19.52 -1.97
C ASN A 98 18.60 20.57 -1.71
N ARG A 99 18.22 21.85 -1.55
CA ARG A 99 19.16 22.97 -1.32
C ARG A 99 20.06 22.83 -0.09
N HIS A 100 19.72 21.95 0.85
CA HIS A 100 20.48 21.68 2.08
C HIS A 100 21.34 20.42 1.97
N THR A 101 21.25 19.69 0.86
CA THR A 101 22.12 18.53 0.60
C THR A 101 23.52 19.02 0.23
N PRO A 102 24.59 18.50 0.87
CA PRO A 102 25.96 18.84 0.50
C PRO A 102 26.23 18.59 -1.00
N PRO A 103 26.95 19.48 -1.71
CA PRO A 103 27.21 19.31 -3.14
C PRO A 103 27.99 18.05 -3.52
N ASP A 104 28.75 17.49 -2.57
CA ASP A 104 29.54 16.27 -2.69
C ASP A 104 28.78 15.00 -2.27
N MET A 105 27.54 15.12 -1.80
CA MET A 105 26.69 13.98 -1.46
C MET A 105 26.44 13.10 -2.68
N THR A 106 26.76 11.81 -2.58
CA THR A 106 26.44 10.82 -3.61
C THR A 106 25.21 9.99 -3.25
N ARG A 107 24.66 9.29 -4.25
CA ARG A 107 23.57 8.33 -4.04
C ARG A 107 23.98 7.22 -3.06
N GLN A 108 25.23 6.75 -3.20
CA GLN A 108 25.81 5.69 -2.39
C GLN A 108 25.99 6.11 -0.93
N ASP A 109 26.26 7.40 -0.68
CA ASP A 109 26.37 7.95 0.68
C ASP A 109 24.98 8.18 1.30
N LEU A 110 24.01 8.64 0.50
CA LEU A 110 22.68 8.99 0.99
C LEU A 110 21.82 7.77 1.33
N ALA A 111 21.89 6.70 0.53
CA ALA A 111 21.12 5.46 0.75
C ALA A 111 21.20 4.94 2.20
N PRO A 112 22.38 4.63 2.76
CA PRO A 112 22.49 4.08 4.13
C PRO A 112 22.01 5.06 5.22
N ILE A 113 22.09 6.37 4.98
CA ILE A 113 21.58 7.39 5.89
C ILE A 113 20.06 7.28 5.97
N ARG A 114 19.37 7.36 4.81
CA ARG A 114 17.90 7.30 4.76
C ARG A 114 17.35 5.96 5.22
N GLU A 115 18.08 4.89 4.95
CA GLU A 115 17.81 3.56 5.48
C GLU A 115 17.87 3.50 7.01
N THR A 116 18.84 4.19 7.62
CA THR A 116 18.96 4.30 9.08
C THR A 116 17.83 5.15 9.67
N GLU A 117 17.49 6.26 9.01
CA GLU A 117 16.39 7.15 9.38
C GLU A 117 15.05 6.40 9.35
N GLN A 118 14.78 5.65 8.27
CA GLN A 118 13.54 4.89 8.13
C GLN A 118 13.41 3.80 9.19
N ARG A 119 14.50 3.09 9.51
CA ARG A 119 14.50 2.12 10.63
C ARG A 119 14.21 2.81 11.96
N ALA A 120 14.69 4.04 12.17
CA ALA A 120 14.37 4.82 13.36
C ALA A 120 12.90 5.26 13.40
N ALA A 121 12.36 5.74 12.28
CA ALA A 121 10.95 6.10 12.15
C ALA A 121 10.04 4.90 12.43
N CYS A 122 10.33 3.73 11.84
CA CYS A 122 9.60 2.49 12.09
C CYS A 122 9.58 2.13 13.59
N ARG A 123 10.70 2.26 14.30
CA ARG A 123 10.74 2.03 15.77
C ARG A 123 9.83 2.97 16.54
N VAL A 124 9.78 4.26 16.17
CA VAL A 124 8.89 5.25 16.80
C VAL A 124 7.43 4.90 16.57
N LEU A 125 7.08 4.44 15.36
CA LEU A 125 5.71 4.05 15.01
C LEU A 125 5.29 2.67 15.54
N GLY A 126 6.20 1.91 16.16
CA GLY A 126 5.93 0.53 16.58
C GLY A 126 5.86 -0.48 15.43
N ILE A 127 6.39 -0.13 14.26
CA ILE A 127 6.52 -1.02 13.09
C ILE A 127 7.60 -2.06 13.39
N LYS A 128 7.27 -3.34 13.19
CA LYS A 128 8.09 -4.49 13.62
C LYS A 128 9.34 -4.68 12.77
N ASP A 129 9.24 -4.42 11.47
CA ASP A 129 10.31 -4.66 10.50
C ASP A 129 10.21 -3.71 9.30
N VAL A 130 11.33 -3.52 8.60
CA VAL A 130 11.38 -2.77 7.34
C VAL A 130 12.26 -3.50 6.32
N VAL A 131 11.70 -3.67 5.12
CA VAL A 131 12.36 -4.32 3.98
C VAL A 131 12.72 -3.27 2.95
N PHE A 132 13.98 -3.27 2.49
CA PHE A 132 14.43 -2.48 1.34
C PHE A 132 14.63 -3.40 0.15
N LEU A 133 13.97 -3.12 -0.98
CA LEU A 133 14.13 -3.93 -2.20
C LEU A 133 15.34 -3.52 -3.05
N GLY A 134 15.87 -2.31 -2.85
CA GLY A 134 17.10 -1.84 -3.49
C GLY A 134 16.94 -1.41 -4.95
N TYR A 135 15.74 -1.04 -5.39
CA TYR A 135 15.52 -0.47 -6.72
C TYR A 135 15.98 1.00 -6.79
N GLU A 136 16.16 1.52 -8.01
CA GLU A 136 16.71 2.85 -8.24
C GLU A 136 15.69 3.97 -8.01
N ASP A 137 16.02 4.90 -7.10
CA ASP A 137 15.23 6.10 -6.80
C ASP A 137 15.25 7.10 -7.96
N GLY A 138 14.06 7.50 -8.41
CA GLY A 138 13.81 8.41 -9.51
C GLY A 138 13.68 7.73 -10.86
N ALA A 139 13.81 6.40 -10.91
CA ALA A 139 13.84 5.60 -12.13
C ALA A 139 13.04 4.30 -12.00
N LEU A 140 12.05 4.25 -11.09
CA LEU A 140 11.22 3.07 -10.95
C LEU A 140 10.40 2.80 -12.20
N GLU A 141 10.46 1.55 -12.67
CA GLU A 141 9.70 1.05 -13.81
C GLU A 141 8.74 -0.09 -13.39
N PRO A 142 7.54 -0.18 -13.99
CA PRO A 142 6.60 -1.27 -13.73
C PRO A 142 7.08 -2.56 -14.40
N SER A 143 8.03 -3.23 -13.74
CA SER A 143 8.68 -4.42 -14.26
C SER A 143 8.11 -5.71 -13.65
N ILE A 144 8.18 -6.80 -14.42
CA ILE A 144 7.84 -8.14 -13.92
C ILE A 144 8.76 -8.56 -12.77
N ALA A 145 10.01 -8.10 -12.76
CA ALA A 145 10.96 -8.35 -11.67
C ALA A 145 10.47 -7.71 -10.36
N LEU A 146 10.08 -6.43 -10.39
CA LEU A 146 9.53 -5.74 -9.22
C LEU A 146 8.24 -6.40 -8.72
N ARG A 147 7.34 -6.76 -9.65
CA ARG A 147 6.12 -7.48 -9.31
C ARG A 147 6.40 -8.82 -8.63
N ARG A 148 7.37 -9.59 -9.12
CA ARG A 148 7.80 -10.85 -8.51
C ARG A 148 8.38 -10.63 -7.11
N ASP A 149 9.22 -9.62 -6.94
CA ASP A 149 9.86 -9.34 -5.66
C ASP A 149 8.85 -8.86 -4.60
N LEU A 150 7.88 -8.02 -4.99
CA LEU A 150 6.75 -7.68 -4.12
C LEU A 150 5.87 -8.91 -3.81
N THR A 151 5.62 -9.78 -4.79
CA THR A 151 4.90 -11.05 -4.57
C THR A 151 5.64 -11.94 -3.56
N ARG A 152 6.97 -12.00 -3.63
CA ARG A 152 7.82 -12.72 -2.68
C ARG A 152 7.63 -12.19 -1.26
N VAL A 153 7.65 -10.86 -1.09
CA VAL A 153 7.43 -10.21 0.21
C VAL A 153 6.01 -10.50 0.73
N ILE A 154 4.98 -10.36 -0.10
CA ILE A 154 3.59 -10.65 0.29
C ILE A 154 3.44 -12.11 0.73
N ARG A 155 4.00 -13.09 -0.02
CA ARG A 155 3.91 -14.51 0.35
C ARG A 155 4.73 -14.86 1.60
N ARG A 156 5.82 -14.12 1.87
CA ARG A 156 6.65 -14.27 3.08
C ARG A 156 5.93 -13.78 4.34
N TYR A 157 5.44 -12.54 4.31
CA TYR A 157 4.82 -11.92 5.49
C TYR A 157 3.33 -12.24 5.63
N ARG A 158 2.71 -12.78 4.57
CA ARG A 158 1.32 -13.23 4.52
C ARG A 158 0.32 -12.20 5.07
N PRO A 159 0.36 -10.91 4.68
CA PRO A 159 -0.42 -9.86 5.33
C PRO A 159 -1.94 -10.06 5.17
N ASP A 160 -2.70 -9.67 6.18
CA ASP A 160 -4.16 -9.62 6.10
C ASP A 160 -4.62 -8.38 5.34
N ALA A 161 -3.83 -7.30 5.43
CA ALA A 161 -4.03 -6.08 4.67
C ALA A 161 -2.73 -5.51 4.09
N VAL A 162 -2.82 -4.94 2.89
CA VAL A 162 -1.75 -4.16 2.26
C VAL A 162 -2.13 -2.67 2.26
N VAL A 163 -1.16 -1.79 2.52
CA VAL A 163 -1.32 -0.34 2.41
C VAL A 163 -0.40 0.16 1.31
N CYS A 164 -0.93 0.94 0.35
CA CYS A 164 -0.15 1.54 -0.74
C CYS A 164 -0.78 2.86 -1.20
N GLY A 165 -0.12 3.56 -2.13
CA GLY A 165 -0.67 4.77 -2.76
C GLY A 165 -1.70 4.46 -3.83
N ASP A 166 -2.36 5.51 -4.34
CA ASP A 166 -3.23 5.44 -5.52
C ASP A 166 -2.41 5.62 -6.82
N PRO A 167 -2.37 4.61 -7.73
CA PRO A 167 -1.61 4.72 -8.97
C PRO A 167 -2.23 5.69 -9.98
N THR A 168 -3.51 6.02 -9.83
CA THR A 168 -4.28 6.85 -10.78
C THR A 168 -4.09 8.35 -10.55
N VAL A 169 -3.62 8.74 -9.36
CA VAL A 169 -3.49 10.15 -8.98
C VAL A 169 -2.18 10.73 -9.54
N ARG A 170 -2.30 11.44 -10.66
CA ARG A 170 -1.19 12.21 -11.24
C ARG A 170 -1.00 13.59 -10.60
N TYR A 171 -2.08 14.17 -10.10
CA TYR A 171 -2.08 15.50 -9.50
C TYR A 171 -2.79 15.43 -8.15
N TYR A 172 -2.14 15.94 -7.10
CA TYR A 172 -2.79 16.18 -5.82
C TYR A 172 -3.34 17.61 -5.81
N GLY A 173 -4.64 17.72 -6.10
CA GLY A 173 -5.27 19.00 -6.37
C GLY A 173 -4.60 19.75 -7.53
N ARG A 174 -4.51 21.08 -7.43
CA ARG A 174 -3.90 21.93 -8.47
C ARG A 174 -2.44 22.30 -8.21
N ASN A 175 -1.90 21.91 -7.05
CA ASN A 175 -0.66 22.50 -6.53
C ASN A 175 0.51 21.50 -6.45
N TYR A 176 0.26 20.22 -6.71
CA TYR A 176 1.30 19.21 -6.56
C TYR A 176 1.19 18.12 -7.64
N LEU A 177 2.29 17.94 -8.37
CA LEU A 177 2.47 16.90 -9.36
C LEU A 177 3.03 15.66 -8.67
N ASN A 178 2.35 14.52 -8.79
CA ASN A 178 2.78 13.29 -8.15
C ASN A 178 4.05 12.71 -8.80
N HIS A 179 4.93 12.15 -7.97
CA HIS A 179 6.16 11.51 -8.40
C HIS A 179 5.85 10.25 -9.25
N PRO A 180 6.58 9.99 -10.34
CA PRO A 180 6.40 8.77 -11.13
C PRO A 180 6.59 7.49 -10.30
N ASP A 181 7.62 7.44 -9.45
CA ASP A 181 7.90 6.30 -8.59
C ASP A 181 6.75 5.94 -7.66
N HIS A 182 6.03 6.93 -7.10
CA HIS A 182 4.86 6.66 -6.26
C HIS A 182 3.76 5.93 -7.03
N ARG A 183 3.53 6.32 -8.29
CA ARG A 183 2.52 5.67 -9.14
C ARG A 183 2.96 4.27 -9.53
N VAL A 184 4.22 4.06 -9.88
CA VAL A 184 4.76 2.73 -10.21
C VAL A 184 4.72 1.82 -8.98
N ALA A 185 5.14 2.29 -7.82
CA ALA A 185 5.09 1.55 -6.57
C ALA A 185 3.67 1.08 -6.25
N ALA A 186 2.69 1.98 -6.35
CA ALA A 186 1.29 1.68 -6.16
C ALA A 186 0.78 0.65 -7.18
N ASP A 187 1.02 0.89 -8.47
CA ASP A 187 0.51 0.06 -9.57
C ASP A 187 1.02 -1.38 -9.46
N VAL A 188 2.34 -1.55 -9.29
CA VAL A 188 2.96 -2.87 -9.17
C VAL A 188 2.60 -3.56 -7.85
N THR A 189 2.32 -2.80 -6.78
CA THR A 189 1.81 -3.35 -5.52
C THR A 189 0.43 -3.98 -5.72
N LEU A 190 -0.50 -3.30 -6.41
CA LEU A 190 -1.82 -3.84 -6.68
C LEU A 190 -1.74 -5.11 -7.54
N ASP A 191 -0.88 -5.10 -8.57
CA ASP A 191 -0.58 -6.24 -9.43
C ASP A 191 0.04 -7.44 -8.69
N ALA A 192 0.86 -7.16 -7.67
CA ALA A 192 1.45 -8.15 -6.79
C ALA A 192 0.41 -8.74 -5.82
N VAL A 193 -0.52 -7.92 -5.31
CA VAL A 193 -1.64 -8.37 -4.46
C VAL A 193 -2.57 -9.29 -5.27
N PHE A 194 -3.07 -8.81 -6.42
CA PHE A 194 -3.90 -9.59 -7.31
C PHE A 194 -3.50 -9.34 -8.77
N PRO A 195 -3.30 -10.39 -9.57
CA PRO A 195 -3.53 -11.80 -9.25
C PRO A 195 -2.32 -12.54 -8.64
N SER A 196 -1.15 -11.92 -8.48
CA SER A 196 0.11 -12.66 -8.27
C SER A 196 0.23 -13.40 -6.94
N ALA A 197 -0.08 -12.75 -5.81
CA ALA A 197 0.14 -13.34 -4.49
C ALA A 197 -0.68 -14.61 -4.26
N GLU A 198 -1.94 -14.63 -4.72
CA GLU A 198 -2.85 -15.77 -4.55
C GLU A 198 -2.75 -16.83 -5.66
N THR A 199 -2.17 -16.50 -6.82
CA THR A 199 -2.13 -17.43 -7.95
C THR A 199 -0.86 -18.28 -7.94
N ARG A 200 -1.01 -19.58 -7.65
CA ARG A 200 0.08 -20.58 -7.63
C ARG A 200 0.95 -20.62 -8.88
N LEU A 201 0.37 -20.40 -10.06
CA LEU A 201 1.08 -20.50 -11.34
C LEU A 201 1.74 -19.18 -11.79
N ILE A 202 1.53 -18.09 -11.05
CA ILE A 202 2.28 -16.85 -11.27
C ILE A 202 3.50 -16.90 -10.34
N PHE A 203 4.68 -16.74 -10.94
CA PHE A 203 5.98 -16.90 -10.29
C PHE A 203 6.11 -18.25 -9.57
N PRO A 204 6.01 -19.39 -10.31
CA PRO A 204 6.05 -20.73 -9.72
C PRO A 204 7.35 -21.00 -8.94
N GLU A 205 8.46 -20.34 -9.30
CA GLU A 205 9.74 -20.42 -8.59
C GLU A 205 9.62 -20.02 -7.11
N LEU A 206 8.68 -19.13 -6.77
CA LEU A 206 8.43 -18.77 -5.36
C LEU A 206 7.87 -19.95 -4.55
N VAL A 207 7.13 -20.87 -5.19
CA VAL A 207 6.66 -22.09 -4.53
C VAL A 207 7.84 -23.02 -4.22
N ASP A 208 8.81 -23.10 -5.13
CA ASP A 208 10.04 -23.87 -4.93
C ASP A 208 10.91 -23.27 -3.81
N GLU A 209 10.84 -21.95 -3.59
CA GLU A 209 11.41 -21.24 -2.42
C GLU A 209 10.61 -21.47 -1.12
N GLY A 210 9.53 -22.27 -1.14
CA GLY A 210 8.66 -22.50 0.02
C GLY A 210 7.64 -21.39 0.28
N LEU A 211 7.53 -20.40 -0.60
CA LEU A 211 6.61 -19.27 -0.49
C LEU A 211 5.30 -19.60 -1.21
N LEU A 212 4.42 -20.25 -0.45
CA LEU A 212 3.09 -20.65 -0.92
C LEU A 212 2.19 -19.43 -1.20
N PRO A 213 1.20 -19.57 -2.10
CA PRO A 213 0.23 -18.51 -2.35
C PRO A 213 -0.44 -17.99 -1.08
N HIS A 214 -0.80 -16.71 -1.13
CA HIS A 214 -1.42 -15.99 -0.02
C HIS A 214 -2.47 -15.02 -0.54
N HIS A 215 -3.65 -15.05 0.06
CA HIS A 215 -4.74 -14.14 -0.24
C HIS A 215 -4.71 -12.95 0.72
N VAL A 216 -4.66 -11.73 0.18
CA VAL A 216 -4.73 -10.48 0.95
C VAL A 216 -6.20 -10.08 1.11
N GLY A 217 -6.68 -9.92 2.34
CA GLY A 217 -8.09 -9.67 2.63
C GLY A 217 -8.57 -8.25 2.34
N ALA A 218 -7.67 -7.27 2.39
CA ALA A 218 -7.98 -5.87 2.09
C ALA A 218 -6.75 -5.10 1.58
N VAL A 219 -7.00 -4.09 0.75
CA VAL A 219 -6.01 -3.06 0.39
C VAL A 219 -6.52 -1.71 0.85
N PHE A 220 -5.69 -0.94 1.53
CA PHE A 220 -5.95 0.45 1.91
C PHE A 220 -5.09 1.38 1.04
N ILE A 221 -5.76 2.15 0.20
CA ILE A 221 -5.13 3.03 -0.79
C ILE A 221 -5.15 4.45 -0.24
N HIS A 222 -3.98 5.01 0.08
CA HIS A 222 -3.89 6.39 0.53
C HIS A 222 -3.71 7.36 -0.65
N GLY A 223 -4.04 8.63 -0.43
CA GLY A 223 -3.87 9.68 -1.44
C GLY A 223 -4.87 9.61 -2.60
N ALA A 224 -5.91 8.78 -2.51
CA ALA A 224 -7.00 8.76 -3.47
C ALA A 224 -7.72 10.12 -3.51
N ASP A 225 -8.16 10.54 -4.71
CA ASP A 225 -8.93 11.79 -4.89
C ASP A 225 -10.30 11.71 -4.20
N ARG A 226 -10.85 10.50 -4.08
CA ARG A 226 -12.15 10.22 -3.48
C ARG A 226 -12.04 9.08 -2.46
N PRO A 227 -11.46 9.34 -1.28
CA PRO A 227 -11.38 8.33 -0.23
C PRO A 227 -12.78 7.98 0.30
N ASP A 228 -12.93 6.76 0.82
CA ASP A 228 -14.20 6.22 1.32
C ASP A 228 -14.11 5.69 2.76
N THR A 229 -12.92 5.72 3.34
CA THR A 229 -12.62 5.15 4.66
C THR A 229 -11.75 6.14 5.43
N TRP A 230 -12.01 6.31 6.73
CA TRP A 230 -11.25 7.20 7.61
C TRP A 230 -10.78 6.46 8.87
N VAL A 231 -9.52 6.66 9.24
CA VAL A 231 -8.92 6.17 10.49
C VAL A 231 -8.60 7.36 11.38
N ASP A 232 -9.18 7.44 12.58
CA ASP A 232 -8.89 8.52 13.52
C ASP A 232 -7.52 8.32 14.18
N ILE A 233 -6.61 9.27 13.96
CA ILE A 233 -5.24 9.24 14.43
C ILE A 233 -4.98 10.29 15.53
N ALA A 234 -6.03 10.86 16.15
CA ALA A 234 -5.89 11.86 17.21
C ALA A 234 -4.96 11.43 18.35
N GLU A 235 -5.07 10.16 18.77
CA GLU A 235 -4.27 9.60 19.87
C GLU A 235 -2.86 9.17 19.43
N THR A 236 -2.50 9.38 18.17
CA THR A 236 -1.19 8.99 17.62
C THR A 236 -0.30 10.16 17.19
N LEU A 237 -0.79 11.40 17.33
CA LEU A 237 -0.09 12.66 17.08
C LEU A 237 0.32 13.37 18.38
#